data_AF-A0A7V7VNQ1-F1
#
_entry.id   AF-A0A7V7VNQ1-F1
#
_cell.length_a   1.000
_cell.length_b   1.000
_cell.length_c   1.000
_cell.angle_alpha   90.00
_cell.angle_beta   90.00
_cell.angle_gamma   90.00
#
_symmetry.space_group_name_H-M   'P 1'
#
loop_
_entity.id
_entity.type
_entity.pdbx_description
1 polymer ?
#
loop_
_entity_poly.entity_id
_entity_poly.type
_entity_poly.pdbx_seq_one_letter_code
_entity_poly.pdbx_strand_id
1 'polypeptide(L)' 'MTTKRTFDQNITRFTLCRACANCPVIEIHHESNQVVITDDFGGKVTLTTEEWKQAVADVQFS' A
#
# COMPACT_ATOMS: atom_id res chain seq x y z
N MET A 1 11.88 13.20 -15.57
CA MET A 1 10.53 13.70 -15.93
C MET A 1 9.52 12.83 -15.19
N THR A 2 8.76 13.41 -14.26
CA THR A 2 7.76 12.66 -13.48
C THR A 2 6.38 13.06 -14.01
N THR A 3 5.74 12.17 -14.75
CA THR A 3 4.42 12.41 -15.32
C THR A 3 3.37 12.18 -14.24
N LYS A 4 2.83 13.25 -13.67
CA LYS A 4 1.74 13.21 -12.70
C LYS A 4 0.42 12.98 -13.45
N ARG A 5 -0.05 11.73 -13.52
CA ARG A 5 -1.43 11.44 -13.92
C ARG A 5 -2.30 11.53 -12.67
N THR A 6 -3.27 12.43 -12.67
CA THR A 6 -4.27 12.52 -11.61
C THR A 6 -5.14 11.26 -11.69
N PHE A 7 -4.84 10.28 -10.84
CA PHE A 7 -5.66 9.11 -10.61
C PHE A 7 -6.18 9.27 -9.20
N ASP A 8 -7.43 9.69 -9.06
CA ASP A 8 -8.19 9.83 -7.81
C ASP A 8 -7.44 10.47 -6.63
N GLN A 9 -7.76 11.72 -6.25
CA GLN A 9 -7.07 12.43 -5.15
C GLN A 9 -7.22 11.73 -3.78
N ASN A 10 -8.03 10.67 -3.72
CA ASN A 10 -8.39 9.90 -2.55
C ASN A 10 -7.55 8.62 -2.35
N ILE A 11 -6.61 8.32 -3.25
CA ILE A 11 -5.74 7.15 -3.11
C ILE A 11 -4.26 7.57 -3.09
N THR A 12 -3.57 7.28 -1.99
CA THR A 12 -2.11 7.36 -1.94
C THR A 12 -1.51 6.00 -2.28
N ARG A 13 -0.67 5.94 -3.31
CA ARG A 13 -0.02 4.70 -3.76
C ARG A 13 1.49 4.72 -3.49
N PHE A 14 1.98 3.64 -2.88
CA PHE A 14 3.40 3.35 -2.70
C PHE A 14 3.77 2.09 -3.47
N THR A 15 4.86 2.13 -4.22
CA THR A 15 5.43 0.95 -4.85
C THR A 15 6.78 0.68 -4.20
N LEU A 16 6.92 -0.48 -3.57
CA LEU A 16 8.09 -0.85 -2.77
C LEU A 16 9.05 -1.73 -3.58
N CYS A 17 9.69 -1.16 -4.60
CA CYS A 17 10.66 -1.91 -5.39
C CYS A 17 11.98 -2.11 -4.65
N ARG A 18 12.47 -3.36 -4.55
CA ARG A 18 13.87 -3.67 -4.22
C ARG A 18 14.64 -4.07 -5.48
N ALA A 19 15.98 -4.10 -5.40
CA ALA A 19 16.89 -4.39 -6.51
C ALA A 19 16.59 -5.71 -7.25
N CYS A 20 15.93 -6.67 -6.59
CA CYS A 20 15.55 -7.96 -7.16
C CYS A 20 14.10 -7.96 -7.63
N ALA A 21 13.77 -7.20 -8.69
CA ALA A 21 12.56 -7.26 -9.54
C ALA A 21 11.15 -7.25 -8.90
N ASN A 22 11.07 -7.30 -7.58
CA ASN A 22 9.86 -7.38 -6.78
C ASN A 22 9.48 -5.97 -6.34
N CYS A 23 8.25 -5.59 -6.65
CA CYS A 23 7.65 -4.29 -6.45
C CYS A 23 6.21 -4.46 -5.89
N PRO A 24 6.06 -4.93 -4.64
CA PRO A 24 4.75 -4.92 -4.00
C PRO A 24 4.21 -3.49 -3.94
N VAL A 25 2.88 -3.38 -4.00
CA VAL A 25 2.16 -2.11 -4.06
C VAL A 25 1.28 -1.97 -2.82
N ILE A 26 1.30 -0.79 -2.23
CA ILE A 26 0.40 -0.39 -1.15
C ILE A 26 -0.45 0.78 -1.63
N GLU A 27 -1.77 0.66 -1.53
CA GLU A 27 -2.74 1.69 -1.86
C GLU A 27 -3.52 2.05 -0.60
N ILE A 28 -3.50 3.32 -0.19
CA ILE A 28 -4.25 3.86 0.94
C ILE A 28 -5.42 4.65 0.40
N HIS A 29 -6.63 4.16 0.62
CA HIS A 29 -7.89 4.75 0.19
C HIS A 29 -8.49 5.56 1.33
N HIS A 30 -8.37 6.88 1.26
CA HIS A 30 -8.71 7.80 2.36
C HIS A 30 -10.21 7.91 2.62
N GLU A 31 -11.06 7.74 1.59
CA GLU A 31 -12.51 7.83 1.75
C GLU A 31 -13.14 6.55 2.29
N SER A 32 -12.61 5.39 1.92
CA SER A 32 -13.15 4.08 2.34
C SER A 32 -12.48 3.52 3.59
N ASN A 33 -11.52 4.23 4.19
CA ASN A 33 -10.71 3.77 5.33
C ASN A 33 -10.07 2.40 5.07
N GLN A 34 -9.54 2.21 3.86
CA GLN A 34 -8.96 0.93 3.42
C GLN A 34 -7.50 1.08 3.03
N VAL A 35 -6.74 0.03 3.30
CA VAL A 35 -5.38 -0.18 2.81
C VAL A 35 -5.35 -1.48 2.03
N VAL A 36 -4.96 -1.41 0.76
CA VAL A 36 -4.81 -2.56 -0.12
C VAL A 36 -3.34 -2.81 -0.36
N ILE A 37 -2.89 -4.03 -0.09
CA ILE A 37 -1.53 -4.48 -0.33
C ILE A 37 -1.60 -5.53 -1.43
N THR A 38 -0.86 -5.31 -2.51
CA THR A 38 -0.70 -6.26 -3.61
C THR A 38 0.75 -6.76 -3.63
N ASP A 39 0.94 -8.07 -3.55
CA ASP A 39 2.26 -8.69 -3.66
C ASP A 39 2.73 -8.80 -5.12
N ASP A 40 3.94 -9.30 -5.30
CA ASP A 40 4.59 -9.45 -6.61
C ASP A 40 3.92 -10.49 -7.53
N PHE A 41 3.16 -11.41 -6.95
CA PHE A 41 2.43 -12.46 -7.65
C PHE A 41 0.98 -12.06 -7.96
N GLY A 42 0.58 -10.84 -7.57
CA GLY A 42 -0.78 -10.32 -7.71
C GLY A 42 -1.73 -10.74 -6.60
N GLY A 43 -1.26 -11.40 -5.55
CA GLY A 43 -2.00 -11.65 -4.33
C GLY A 43 -2.37 -10.34 -3.64
N LYS A 44 -3.59 -10.25 -3.11
CA LYS A 44 -4.11 -9.02 -2.51
C LYS A 44 -4.64 -9.25 -1.11
N VAL A 45 -4.26 -8.36 -0.21
CA VAL A 45 -4.84 -8.25 1.14
C VAL A 45 -5.45 -6.87 1.27
N THR A 46 -6.67 -6.80 1.81
CA THR A 46 -7.33 -5.53 2.12
C THR A 46 -7.52 -5.46 3.63
N LEU A 47 -7.10 -4.36 4.21
CA LEU A 47 -7.21 -4.05 5.63
C LEU A 47 -7.98 -2.75 5.79
N THR A 48 -8.57 -2.56 6.96
CA THR A 48 -8.96 -1.22 7.42
C THR A 48 -7.72 -0.42 7.83
N THR A 49 -7.84 0.90 7.89
CA THR A 49 -6.77 1.78 8.38
C THR A 49 -6.32 1.42 9.81
N GLU A 50 -7.24 0.97 10.68
CA GLU A 50 -6.91 0.59 12.06
C GLU A 50 -6.19 -0.76 12.15
N GLU A 51 -6.63 -1.76 11.39
CA GLU A 51 -5.91 -3.04 11.29
C GLU A 51 -4.50 -2.85 10.74
N TRP A 52 -4.33 -1.96 9.76
CA TRP A 52 -3.02 -1.60 9.23
C TRP A 52 -2.13 -0.97 10.32
N LYS A 53 -2.64 -0.01 11.09
CA LYS A 53 -1.89 0.62 12.19
C LYS A 53 -1.46 -0.42 13.23
N GLN A 54 -2.34 -1.34 13.59
CA GLN A 54 -2.01 -2.41 14.53
C GLN A 54 -0.92 -3.33 13.97
N ALA A 55 -1.07 -3.78 12.71
CA ALA A 55 -0.08 -4.65 12.06
C ALA A 55 1.30 -3.99 11.97
N VAL A 56 1.37 -2.69 11.68
CA VAL A 56 2.63 -1.93 11.67
C VAL A 56 3.23 -1.82 13.08
N ALA A 57 2.40 -1.58 14.10
CA ALA A 57 2.86 -1.54 15.48
C ALA A 57 3.47 -2.88 15.91
N ASP A 58 2.80 -4.00 15.59
CA ASP A 58 3.27 -5.34 15.95
C ASP A 58 4.64 -5.67 15.35
N VAL A 59 4.94 -5.17 14.14
CA VAL A 59 6.22 -5.39 13.45
C VAL A 59 7.32 -4.42 13.92
N GLN A 60 6.99 -3.19 14.32
CA GLN A 60 8.01 -2.22 14.77
C GLN A 60 8.58 -2.52 16.16
N PHE A 61 7.92 -3.37 16.96
CA PHE A 61 8.36 -3.79 18.29
C PHE A 61 8.87 -5.24 18.36
N SER A 62 9.10 -5.88 17.21
CA SER A 62 9.69 -7.23 17.08
C SER A 62 11.10 -7.18 16.50
#